data_AF-A0A497N9R8-F1
#
_entry.id   AF-A0A497N9R8-F1
#
_cell.length_a   1.000
_cell.length_b   1.000
_cell.length_c   1.000
_cell.angle_alpha   90.00
_cell.angle_beta   90.00
_cell.angle_gamma   90.00
#
_symmetry.space_group_name_H-M   'P 1'
#
loop_
_entity.id
_entity.type
_entity.pdbx_description
1 polymer ?
#
loop_
_entity_poly.entity_id
_entity_poly.type
_entity_poly.pdbx_seq_one_letter_code
_entity_poly.pdbx_strand_id
1 'polypeptide(L)' 'MKVCLSVTIERDLFRRIEHLRGREKRSTFVEHLLKLGIERYQETGRRKPGGQRRTWEGTLNKPGGWG' A
#
# COMPACT_ATOMS: atom_id res chain seq x y z
N MET A 1 -12.88 -1.95 8.28
CA MET A 1 -13.48 -1.39 7.04
C MET A 1 -12.60 -1.76 5.86
N LYS A 2 -13.19 -2.09 4.69
CA LYS A 2 -12.44 -2.29 3.45
C LYS A 2 -12.60 -1.07 2.54
N VAL A 3 -11.57 -0.75 1.78
CA VAL A 3 -11.57 0.34 0.79
C VAL A 3 -11.33 -0.26 -0.60
N CYS A 4 -12.02 0.25 -1.61
CA CYS A 4 -11.81 -0.15 -3.01
C CYS A 4 -10.79 0.78 -3.67
N LEU A 5 -9.81 0.19 -4.35
CA LEU A 5 -8.80 0.90 -5.13
C LEU A 5 -8.85 0.38 -6.57
N SER A 6 -8.92 1.31 -7.54
CA SER A 6 -8.76 1.00 -8.96
C SER A 6 -7.41 1.52 -9.43
N VAL A 7 -6.64 0.68 -10.12
CA VAL A 7 -5.32 1.04 -10.67
C VAL A 7 -5.20 0.57 -12.12
N THR A 8 -4.51 1.36 -12.91
CA THR A 8 -4.09 0.97 -14.26
C THR A 8 -2.69 0.36 -14.17
N ILE A 9 -2.54 -0.86 -14.68
CA ILE A 9 -1.26 -1.59 -14.70
C ILE A 9 -1.02 -2.20 -16.07
N GLU A 10 0.23 -2.55 -16.34
CA GLU A 10 0.59 -3.24 -17.58
C GLU A 10 -0.08 -4.62 -17.68
N ARG A 11 -0.44 -4.99 -18.91
CA ARG A 11 -1.13 -6.24 -19.22
C ARG A 11 -0.34 -7.47 -18.76
N ASP A 12 0.98 -7.45 -18.91
CA ASP A 12 1.81 -8.61 -18.57
C ASP A 12 2.02 -8.73 -17.06
N LEU A 13 2.07 -7.61 -16.34
CA LEU A 13 2.03 -7.62 -14.87
C LEU A 13 0.70 -8.23 -14.38
N PHE A 14 -0.43 -7.83 -14.96
CA PHE A 14 -1.73 -8.41 -14.63
C PHE A 14 -1.76 -9.94 -14.86
N ARG A 15 -1.26 -10.40 -16.02
CA ARG A 15 -1.17 -11.83 -16.34
C ARG A 15 -0.30 -12.58 -15.33
N ARG A 16 0.84 -12.01 -14.94
CA ARG A 16 1.74 -12.60 -13.96
C ARG A 16 1.08 -12.71 -12.58
N ILE A 17 0.33 -11.69 -12.16
CA ILE A 17 -0.45 -11.70 -10.92
C ILE A 17 -1.51 -12.82 -10.98
N GLU A 18 -2.29 -12.91 -12.07
CA GLU A 18 -3.32 -13.95 -12.20
C GLU A 18 -2.74 -15.36 -12.28
N HIS A 19 -1.56 -15.53 -12.88
CA HIS A 19 -0.86 -16.82 -12.88
C HIS A 19 -0.36 -17.20 -11.48
N LEU A 20 0.29 -16.29 -10.76
CA LEU A 20 0.82 -16.56 -9.41
C LEU A 20 -0.29 -16.81 -8.38
N ARG A 21 -1.43 -16.14 -8.52
CA ARG A 21 -2.59 -16.27 -7.64
C ARG A 21 -3.15 -17.70 -7.58
N GLY A 22 -3.09 -18.43 -8.70
CA GLY A 22 -3.77 -19.71 -8.85
C GLY A 22 -5.26 -19.62 -8.53
N ARG A 23 -5.70 -20.33 -7.48
CA ARG A 23 -7.12 -20.44 -7.06
C ARG A 23 -7.56 -19.38 -6.04
N GLU A 24 -6.67 -18.54 -5.52
CA GLU A 24 -7.00 -17.56 -4.46
C GLU A 24 -7.84 -16.39 -5.00
N LYS A 25 -8.72 -15.73 -4.24
CA LYS A 25 -9.47 -14.57 -4.75
C LYS A 25 -8.54 -13.40 -5.11
N ARG A 26 -8.79 -12.71 -6.25
CA ARG A 26 -7.94 -11.61 -6.74
C ARG A 26 -7.70 -10.53 -5.70
N SER A 27 -8.75 -10.08 -5.02
CA SER A 27 -8.63 -9.04 -3.98
C SER A 27 -7.76 -9.51 -2.81
N THR A 28 -7.91 -10.74 -2.34
CA THR A 28 -7.08 -11.30 -1.27
C THR A 28 -5.61 -11.39 -1.68
N PHE A 29 -5.35 -11.91 -2.88
CA PHE A 29 -3.98 -12.08 -3.37
C PHE A 29 -3.29 -10.74 -3.64
N VAL A 30 -3.99 -9.78 -4.28
CA VAL A 30 -3.45 -8.43 -4.50
C VAL A 30 -3.23 -7.71 -3.17
N GLU A 31 -4.12 -7.86 -2.19
CA GLU A 31 -3.90 -7.32 -0.83
C GLU A 31 -2.62 -7.89 -0.21
N HIS A 32 -2.38 -9.20 -0.35
CA HIS A 32 -1.15 -9.83 0.13
C HIS A 32 0.10 -9.27 -0.57
N LEU A 33 0.09 -9.17 -1.90
CA LEU A 33 1.20 -8.58 -2.67
C LEU A 33 1.48 -7.13 -2.27
N LEU A 34 0.44 -6.33 -2.04
CA LEU A 34 0.59 -4.93 -1.61
C LEU A 34 1.25 -4.83 -0.22
N LYS A 35 0.86 -5.70 0.73
CA LYS A 35 1.50 -5.75 2.07
C LYS A 35 2.99 -6.07 1.96
N LEU A 36 3.34 -7.13 1.22
CA LEU A 36 4.73 -7.50 0.97
C LEU A 36 5.53 -6.38 0.28
N GLY A 37 4.93 -5.72 -0.71
CA GLY A 37 5.54 -4.62 -1.43
C GLY A 37 5.83 -3.42 -0.53
N ILE A 38 4.92 -3.07 0.39
CA ILE A 38 5.10 -1.99 1.36
C ILE A 38 6.21 -2.32 2.35
N GLU A 39 6.20 -3.53 2.94
CA GLU A 39 7.25 -3.99 3.85
C GLU A 39 8.63 -3.90 3.20
N ARG A 40 8.76 -4.48 1.99
CA ARG A 40 10.01 -4.47 1.23
C ARG A 40 10.45 -3.06 0.82
N TYR A 41 9.49 -2.19 0.48
CA TYR A 41 9.77 -0.79 0.17
C TYR A 41 10.27 -0.03 1.39
N GLN A 42 9.69 -0.24 2.58
CA GLN A 42 10.12 0.40 3.83
C GLN A 42 11.51 -0.09 4.27
N GLU A 43 11.79 -1.38 4.14
CA GLU A 43 13.13 -1.94 4.37
C GLU A 43 14.18 -1.32 3.45
N THR A 44 13.83 -1.13 2.17
CA THR A 44 14.72 -0.50 1.19
C THR A 44 14.80 1.02 1.40
N GLY A 45 13.73 1.65 1.87
CA GLY A 45 13.64 3.06 2.23
C GLY A 45 14.51 3.44 3.42
N ARG A 46 14.82 2.49 4.33
CA ARG A 46 15.88 2.65 5.34
C ARG A 46 17.29 2.76 4.74
N ARG A 47 17.47 2.47 3.45
CA ARG A 47 18.74 2.60 2.70
C ARG A 47 18.75 3.75 1.68
N LYS A 48 17.80 4.70 1.74
CA LYS A 48 17.95 5.98 1.02
C LYS A 48 18.27 7.13 1.99
N PRO A 49 19.37 7.88 1.76
CA PRO A 49 19.63 9.13 2.47
C PRO A 49 18.61 10.17 1.99
N GLY A 50 17.77 10.68 2.89
CA GLY A 50 16.84 11.79 2.61
C GLY A 50 15.46 11.35 2.12
N GLY A 51 14.54 11.11 3.06
CA GLY A 51 13.13 10.82 2.76
C GLY A 51 12.29 10.83 4.03
N GLN A 52 11.80 12.02 4.36
CA GLN A 52 11.10 12.38 5.59
C GLN A 52 9.96 11.43 5.98
N ARG A 53 9.98 10.95 7.24
CA ARG A 53 8.82 10.33 7.91
C ARG A 53 7.68 11.35 7.94
N ARG A 54 6.62 11.14 7.15
CA ARG A 54 5.29 11.65 7.50
C ARG A 54 4.52 10.49 8.12
N THR A 55 4.45 10.49 9.45
CA THR A 55 3.47 9.70 10.19
C THR A 55 2.09 10.23 9.85
N TRP A 56 1.21 9.39 9.31
CA TRP A 56 -0.17 9.75 8.96
C TRP A 56 -1.13 9.77 10.16
N GLU A 57 -0.61 9.66 11.38
CA GLU A 57 -1.37 9.49 12.63
C GLU A 57 -1.65 10.80 13.38
N GLY A 58 -1.61 11.96 12.69
CA GLY A 58 -1.67 13.28 13.33
C GLY A 58 -2.81 14.23 12.93
N THR A 59 -3.68 13.88 11.97
CA THR A 59 -4.71 14.81 11.44
C THR A 59 -6.14 14.51 11.88
N LEU A 60 -6.34 13.80 12.99
CA LEU A 60 -7.67 13.60 13.55
C LEU A 60 -7.75 13.82 15.07
N ASN A 61 -7.17 14.92 15.57
CA ASN A 61 -7.66 15.54 16.80
C ASN A 61 -7.19 17.01 16.92
N LYS A 62 -8.08 17.97 16.66
CA LYS A 62 -7.97 19.32 17.23
C LYS A 62 -9.33 19.70 17.80
N PRO A 63 -9.53 19.61 19.12
CA PRO A 63 -10.64 20.28 19.79
C PRO A 63 -10.27 21.74 20.02
N GLY A 64 -11.20 22.65 19.72
CA GLY A 64 -11.44 23.96 20.34
C GLY A 64 -10.28 24.95 20.58
N GLY A 65 -10.49 26.21 20.14
CA GLY A 65 -9.89 27.38 20.78
C GLY A 65 -9.41 28.46 19.82
N TRP A 66 -10.31 29.35 19.40
CA TRP A 66 -9.95 30.73 19.06
C TRP A 66 -10.41 31.59 20.24
N GLY A 67 -9.46 32.31 20.83
CA GLY A 67 -9.73 33.37 21.79
C GLY A 67 -10.21 34.65 21.11
#